data_AF-A0A7V8YSH8-F1
#
_entry.id   AF-A0A7V8YSH8-F1
#
_cell.length_a   1.000
_cell.length_b   1.000
_cell.length_c   1.000
_cell.angle_alpha   90.00
_cell.angle_beta   90.00
_cell.angle_gamma   90.00
#
_symmetry.space_group_name_H-M   'P 1'
#
loop_
_entity.id
_entity.type
_entity.pdbx_description
1 polymer ?
#
loop_
_entity_poly.entity_id
_entity_poly.type
_entity_poly.pdbx_seq_one_letter_code
_entity_poly.pdbx_strand_id
1 'polypeptide(L)'
;MASLISCQRRCQRRRLVSEPGNWFEQNPLWFKTAVFYEIHTRAFFDGNDDGSGDFRGLQQKLDYLQWLGIDCIWLLPFYPSPLRDGGYDIADFYGI
;
A
#
# COMPACT_ATOMS: atom_id res chain seq x y z
N MET A 1 31.41 -16.14 12.10
CA MET A 1 30.10 -16.25 11.41
C MET A 1 29.05 -15.40 12.15
N ALA A 2 29.13 -14.07 12.04
CA ALA A 2 28.39 -13.11 12.89
C ALA A 2 27.48 -12.16 12.10
N SER A 3 26.91 -12.59 10.97
CA SER A 3 26.13 -11.70 10.09
C SER A 3 24.63 -12.03 10.00
N LEU A 4 24.15 -13.08 10.66
CA LEU A 4 22.73 -13.50 10.58
C LEU A 4 21.87 -13.00 11.76
N ILE A 5 22.48 -12.47 12.83
CA ILE A 5 21.75 -12.01 14.03
C ILE A 5 21.13 -10.61 13.84
N SER A 6 21.61 -9.83 12.86
CA SER A 6 21.12 -8.47 12.60
C SER A 6 19.72 -8.43 11.97
N CYS A 7 19.40 -9.37 11.08
CA CYS A 7 18.12 -9.40 10.37
C CYS A 7 16.94 -9.77 11.30
N GLN A 8 17.17 -10.69 12.25
CA GLN A 8 16.13 -11.15 13.16
C GLN A 8 15.72 -10.11 14.22
N ARG A 9 16.56 -9.12 14.53
CA ARG A 9 16.25 -8.10 15.56
C ARG A 9 15.25 -7.03 15.11
N ARG A 10 15.07 -6.82 13.79
CA ARG A 10 14.01 -5.94 13.26
C ARG A 10 12.67 -6.66 13.13
N CYS A 11 12.69 -7.98 12.96
CA CYS A 11 11.52 -8.82 12.76
C CYS A 11 10.72 -9.11 14.06
N GLN A 12 11.29 -8.86 15.25
CA GLN A 12 10.68 -9.24 16.53
C GLN A 12 10.19 -8.07 17.42
N ARG A 13 10.17 -6.82 16.94
CA ARG A 13 9.74 -5.66 17.77
C ARG A 13 8.30 -5.17 17.55
N ARG A 14 7.45 -5.94 16.87
CA ARG A 14 6.01 -5.65 16.73
C ARG A 14 5.19 -6.93 16.72
N ARG A 15 5.27 -7.70 17.81
CA ARG A 15 4.27 -8.73 18.11
C ARG A 15 3.78 -8.57 19.54
N LEU A 16 3.17 -7.42 19.81
CA LEU A 16 2.03 -7.43 20.71
C LEU A 16 0.89 -7.94 19.86
N VAL A 17 0.47 -9.19 20.11
CA VAL A 17 -0.81 -9.68 19.62
C VAL A 17 -1.83 -8.75 20.26
N SER A 18 -2.30 -7.77 19.50
CA SER A 18 -3.32 -6.84 19.96
C SER A 18 -4.61 -7.63 20.15
N GLU A 19 -5.28 -7.41 21.27
CA GLU A 19 -6.73 -7.59 21.45
C GLU A 19 -7.48 -7.24 20.14
N PRO A 20 -8.69 -7.79 19.88
CA PRO A 20 -9.41 -7.61 18.61
C PRO A 20 -9.82 -6.16 18.24
N GLY A 21 -9.26 -5.14 18.90
CA GLY A 21 -9.31 -3.75 18.44
C GLY A 21 -8.19 -3.45 17.46
N ASN A 22 -8.50 -2.66 16.44
CA ASN A 22 -7.51 -2.26 15.46
C ASN A 22 -6.38 -1.46 16.14
N TRP A 23 -5.12 -1.80 15.87
CA TRP A 23 -3.95 -1.14 16.50
C TRP A 23 -3.90 0.38 16.26
N PHE A 24 -4.53 0.87 15.19
CA PHE A 24 -4.62 2.29 14.88
C PHE A 24 -5.59 3.07 15.80
N GLU A 25 -6.54 2.41 16.46
CA GLU A 25 -7.42 3.02 17.45
C GLU A 25 -6.68 3.28 18.77
N GLN A 26 -5.72 2.42 19.11
CA GLN A 26 -4.90 2.55 20.32
C GLN A 26 -3.83 3.66 20.19
N ASN A 27 -3.44 4.00 18.96
CA ASN A 27 -2.51 5.07 18.68
C ASN A 27 -3.10 6.03 17.62
N PRO A 28 -3.90 7.03 18.04
CA PRO A 28 -4.59 7.93 17.10
C PRO A 28 -3.64 8.80 16.27
N LEU A 29 -2.37 8.88 16.64
CA LEU A 29 -1.33 9.62 15.90
C LEU A 29 -0.41 8.72 15.08
N TRP A 30 -0.85 7.49 14.76
CA TRP A 30 -0.07 6.52 13.98
C TRP A 30 0.47 7.11 12.68
N PHE A 31 -0.31 7.96 12.01
CA PHE A 31 0.06 8.61 10.75
C PHE A 31 1.31 9.49 10.86
N LYS A 32 1.69 9.96 12.06
CA LYS A 32 2.90 10.78 12.25
C LYS A 32 4.20 9.98 12.13
N THR A 33 4.14 8.67 12.35
CA THR A 33 5.30 7.78 12.31
C THR A 33 5.18 6.70 11.26
N ALA A 34 4.03 6.64 10.58
CA ALA A 34 3.76 5.70 9.51
C ALA A 34 4.59 5.98 8.26
N VAL A 35 5.00 4.90 7.59
CA VAL A 35 5.59 4.97 6.25
C VAL A 35 4.48 4.84 5.22
N PHE A 36 4.24 5.93 4.48
CA PHE A 36 3.32 5.96 3.35
C PHE A 36 4.02 5.55 2.07
N TYR A 37 3.35 4.72 1.28
CA TYR A 37 3.79 4.36 -0.06
C TYR A 37 2.74 4.76 -1.07
N GLU A 38 3.13 5.68 -1.94
CA GLU A 38 2.27 6.23 -2.97
C GLU A 38 2.28 5.32 -4.21
N ILE A 39 1.09 4.91 -4.67
CA ILE A 39 0.92 3.96 -5.76
C ILE A 39 -0.01 4.52 -6.82
N HIS A 40 0.47 4.55 -8.06
CA HIS A 40 -0.35 4.75 -9.24
C HIS A 40 -0.84 3.40 -9.77
N THR A 41 -2.13 3.07 -9.57
CA THR A 41 -2.69 1.76 -9.94
C THR A 41 -2.38 1.38 -11.39
N ARG A 42 -2.63 2.30 -12.34
CA ARG A 42 -2.35 2.10 -13.78
C ARG A 42 -0.87 1.86 -14.15
N ALA A 43 0.08 2.31 -13.33
CA ALA A 43 1.51 2.21 -13.65
C ALA A 43 2.24 1.16 -12.80
N PHE A 44 1.56 0.55 -11.83
CA PHE A 44 2.22 -0.26 -10.82
C PHE A 44 2.45 -1.71 -11.26
N PHE A 45 1.38 -2.46 -11.55
CA PHE A 45 1.48 -3.82 -12.02
C PHE A 45 0.22 -4.21 -12.78
N ASP A 46 0.42 -4.71 -14.00
CA ASP A 46 -0.64 -5.25 -14.85
C ASP A 46 -0.91 -6.71 -14.45
N GLY A 47 -2.16 -6.98 -14.06
CA GLY A 47 -2.61 -8.31 -13.63
C GLY A 47 -3.36 -9.09 -14.71
N ASN A 48 -3.66 -8.47 -15.86
CA ASN A 48 -4.52 -9.05 -16.90
C ASN A 48 -3.89 -9.00 -18.31
N ASP A 49 -2.68 -8.45 -18.44
CA ASP A 49 -1.89 -8.29 -19.66
C ASP A 49 -2.52 -7.34 -20.71
N ASP A 50 -3.32 -6.35 -20.29
CA ASP A 50 -3.89 -5.32 -21.16
C ASP A 50 -2.96 -4.11 -21.40
N GLY A 51 -1.80 -4.07 -20.73
CA GLY A 51 -0.80 -3.01 -20.78
C GLY A 51 -1.00 -1.89 -19.75
N SER A 52 -2.03 -2.00 -18.91
CA SER A 52 -2.33 -1.06 -17.83
C SER A 52 -2.41 -1.78 -16.48
N GLY A 53 -1.86 -1.15 -15.45
CA GLY A 53 -1.96 -1.67 -14.10
C GLY A 53 -3.39 -1.66 -13.57
N ASP A 54 -3.74 -2.69 -12.81
CA ASP A 54 -5.09 -2.88 -12.27
C ASP A 54 -5.05 -3.29 -10.79
N PHE A 55 -6.23 -3.34 -10.15
CA PHE A 55 -6.33 -3.73 -8.75
C PHE A 55 -5.99 -5.21 -8.51
N ARG A 56 -6.12 -6.08 -9.52
CA ARG A 56 -5.73 -7.49 -9.41
C ARG A 56 -4.22 -7.60 -9.33
N GLY A 57 -3.52 -6.82 -10.15
CA GLY A 57 -2.08 -6.70 -10.13
C GLY A 57 -1.56 -6.10 -8.83
N LEU A 58 -2.24 -5.06 -8.32
CA LEU A 58 -1.94 -4.53 -6.98
C LEU A 58 -2.06 -5.60 -5.89
N GLN A 59 -3.15 -6.37 -5.91
CA GLN A 59 -3.40 -7.44 -4.93
C GLN A 59 -2.26 -8.48 -4.93
N GLN A 60 -1.73 -8.84 -6.10
CA GLN A 60 -0.63 -9.79 -6.24
C GLN A 60 0.70 -9.28 -5.63
N LYS A 61 0.85 -7.97 -5.42
CA LYS A 61 2.07 -7.37 -4.84
C LYS A 61 1.89 -6.93 -3.38
N LEU A 62 0.75 -7.21 -2.75
CA LEU A 62 0.56 -6.88 -1.33
C LEU A 62 1.61 -7.54 -0.44
N ASP A 63 2.04 -8.76 -0.74
CA ASP A 63 3.11 -9.46 -0.01
C ASP A 63 4.46 -8.71 -0.13
N TYR A 64 4.75 -8.13 -1.31
CA TYR A 64 5.93 -7.30 -1.51
C TYR A 64 5.87 -6.02 -0.68
N LEU A 65 4.71 -5.35 -0.66
CA LEU A 65 4.51 -4.13 0.13
C LEU A 65 4.61 -4.43 1.64
N GLN A 66 4.06 -5.56 2.08
CA GLN A 66 4.21 -6.01 3.46
C GLN A 66 5.68 -6.30 3.80
N TRP A 67 6.40 -6.99 2.91
CA TRP A 67 7.83 -7.26 3.09
C TRP A 67 8.66 -5.97 3.16
N LEU A 68 8.30 -4.96 2.35
CA LEU A 68 8.92 -3.63 2.38
C LEU A 68 8.71 -2.93 3.73
N GLY A 69 7.65 -3.30 4.47
CA GLY A 69 7.36 -2.80 5.80
C GLY A 69 6.64 -1.46 5.80
N ILE A 70 5.83 -1.18 4.78
CA ILE A 70 5.00 0.02 4.73
C ILE A 70 3.82 -0.11 5.70
N ASP A 71 3.38 1.00 6.30
CA ASP A 71 2.22 0.99 7.20
C ASP A 71 0.92 1.36 6.45
N CYS A 72 1.02 2.18 5.40
CA CYS A 72 -0.15 2.67 4.65
C CYS A 72 0.15 2.88 3.16
N ILE A 73 -0.86 2.60 2.33
CA ILE A 73 -0.83 2.83 0.88
C ILE A 73 -1.63 4.08 0.56
N TRP A 74 -1.03 5.01 -0.15
CA TRP A 74 -1.74 6.14 -0.76
C TRP A 74 -1.96 5.84 -2.24
N LEU A 75 -3.21 5.64 -2.63
CA LEU A 75 -3.58 5.44 -4.03
C LEU A 75 -3.76 6.79 -4.75
N LEU A 76 -3.10 6.94 -5.89
CA LEU A 76 -3.40 8.01 -6.85
C LEU A 76 -4.80 7.82 -7.46
N PRO A 77 -5.35 8.86 -8.13
CA PRO A 77 -6.67 8.79 -8.75
C PRO A 77 -6.83 7.56 -9.65
N PHE A 78 -7.87 6.78 -9.34
CA PHE A 78 -8.27 5.57 -10.09
C PHE A 78 -9.68 5.67 -10.64
N TYR A 79 -10.34 6.81 -10.45
CA TYR A 79 -11.70 7.06 -10.94
C TYR A 79 -11.74 7.22 -12.47
N PRO A 80 -12.91 7.01 -13.10
CA PRO A 80 -13.14 7.35 -14.49
C PRO A 80 -12.74 8.79 -14.78
N SER A 81 -11.91 8.97 -15.79
CA SER A 81 -11.31 10.26 -16.15
C SER A 81 -11.04 10.29 -17.66
N PRO A 82 -11.19 11.45 -18.32
CA PRO A 82 -10.74 11.65 -19.69
C PRO A 82 -9.21 11.72 -19.82
N LEU A 83 -8.46 11.57 -18.70
CA LEU A 83 -7.00 11.44 -18.64
C LEU A 83 -6.25 12.66 -19.19
N ARG A 84 -6.84 13.85 -19.13
CA ARG A 84 -6.18 15.10 -19.51
C ARG A 84 -5.12 15.51 -18.50
N ASP A 85 -5.27 15.09 -17.25
CA ASP A 85 -4.32 15.32 -16.15
C ASP A 85 -3.99 14.00 -15.42
N GLY A 86 -3.77 12.93 -16.18
CA GLY A 86 -3.32 11.64 -15.64
C GLY A 86 -4.31 10.92 -14.72
N GLY A 87 -5.58 11.37 -14.64
CA GLY A 87 -6.59 10.83 -13.74
C GLY A 87 -7.08 11.80 -12.67
N TYR A 88 -6.42 12.94 -12.49
CA TYR A 88 -6.88 13.99 -11.56
C TYR A 88 -8.10 14.76 -12.08
N ASP A 89 -8.35 14.72 -13.39
CA ASP A 89 -9.57 15.20 -14.03
C ASP A 89 -10.70 14.15 -13.92
N ILE A 90 -11.32 14.06 -12.75
CA ILE A 90 -12.34 13.03 -12.47
C ILE A 90 -13.66 13.36 -13.19
N ALA A 91 -14.18 12.41 -13.96
CA ALA A 91 -15.47 12.52 -14.64
C ALA A 91 -16.64 12.05 -13.78
N ASP A 92 -16.43 11.00 -12.99
CA ASP A 92 -17.41 10.45 -12.06
C ASP A 92 -16.72 9.99 -10.78
N PHE A 93 -17.10 10.59 -9.64
CA PHE A 93 -16.54 10.26 -8.33
C PHE A 93 -17.08 8.95 -7.74
N TYR A 94 -18.14 8.37 -8.32
CA TYR A 94 -18.76 7.14 -7.85
C TYR A 94 -18.51 5.93 -8.77
N GLY A 95 -17.90 6.15 -9.93
CA GLY A 95 -17.51 5.09 -10.87
C GLY A 95 -16.13 4.51 -10.56
N ILE A 96 -15.93 3.23 -10.90
CA ILE A 96 -14.65 2.49 -10.88
C ILE A 96 -14.54 1.66 -12.15
#